data_AF-A0A9X3HX67-F1
#
_entry.id   AF-A0A9X3HX67-F1
#
_cell.length_a   1.000
_cell.length_b   1.000
_cell.length_c   1.000
_cell.angle_alpha   90.00
_cell.angle_beta   90.00
_cell.angle_gamma   90.00
#
_symmetry.space_group_name_H-M   'P 1'
#
loop_
_entity.id
_entity.type
_entity.pdbx_description
1 polymer ?
#
loop_
_entity_poly.entity_id
_entity_poly.type
_entity_poly.pdbx_seq_one_letter_code
_entity_poly.pdbx_strand_id
1 'polypeptide(L)'
;MSVWDSIHLSTRFTEFPASFYTAVNPTPLLAPQWVAWNSDLAAQLRLPRHVDDYPELLAVLSGTESIDSLSPLAMKYAGHQFGVYNPDLGDGRGLLLGEIEDKNGVYQDIHIKGAGKTPYSRMGDGRAVLRSTIREYLCSEAMHGLGIPTTRALGMMVSETPVYRERVEQGAMLVRVAETHIRFGHFEHFFYTGQHSELKLLLDKVIEWYFPDSLNQAHPYAYFFNQVVTKTAQMIAQWQSVGFAHGVMNTDNMSVLGQTFDYGPFAFLDDYEPGYICNHSDYQGRYAFDNQPSIALWNLTALAHALSPFIERAELDNALEGFTATLQSEYSQKMRAKFGLLTKQSEDGVFFNDAFEFIERYQVDFTLFFRTLSNLDTSGKTPVLDLFSDKAEAEKWLQRYQARATLEPLSVDERCDGMRAVNPKYILRNYLAQQAIEEAEQGNFHLVNTLFKVLTTPYDEHPESAALAAPPPSWGKKMEISCSS
;
A
#
# COMPACT_ATOMS: atom_id res chain seq x y z
N MET A 1 12.66 -14.95 -30.27
CA MET A 1 12.32 -13.51 -30.32
C MET A 1 12.27 -13.09 -28.87
N SER A 2 13.00 -12.04 -28.50
CA SER A 2 13.07 -11.62 -27.10
C SER A 2 11.67 -11.15 -26.65
N VAL A 3 11.30 -11.47 -25.42
CA VAL A 3 10.07 -10.96 -24.79
C VAL A 3 10.02 -9.43 -24.81
N TRP A 4 11.18 -8.79 -24.67
CA TRP A 4 11.34 -7.34 -24.67
C TRP A 4 11.02 -6.70 -26.02
N ASP A 5 11.15 -7.45 -27.13
CA ASP A 5 10.80 -6.97 -28.47
C ASP A 5 9.28 -7.02 -28.73
N SER A 6 8.53 -7.73 -27.89
CA SER A 6 7.09 -7.99 -28.08
C SER A 6 6.17 -7.08 -27.25
N ILE A 7 6.77 -6.22 -26.42
CA ILE A 7 6.07 -5.31 -25.51
C ILE A 7 6.42 -3.86 -25.83
N HIS A 8 5.58 -2.92 -25.41
CA HIS A 8 5.85 -1.49 -25.56
C HIS A 8 6.49 -0.95 -24.30
N LEU A 9 7.75 -0.52 -24.45
CA LEU A 9 8.54 0.12 -23.41
C LEU A 9 8.65 1.62 -23.68
N SER A 10 8.77 2.37 -22.60
CA SER A 10 8.93 3.81 -22.60
C SER A 10 9.95 4.22 -21.55
N THR A 11 10.60 5.37 -21.76
CA THR A 11 11.55 5.97 -20.83
C THR A 11 11.22 7.44 -20.60
N ARG A 12 9.93 7.84 -20.58
CA ARG A 12 9.50 9.26 -20.53
C ARG A 12 10.16 10.05 -19.42
N PHE A 13 10.40 9.44 -18.26
CA PHE A 13 11.07 10.12 -17.14
C PHE A 13 12.50 10.59 -17.48
N THR A 14 13.17 9.94 -18.44
CA THR A 14 14.51 10.36 -18.92
C THR A 14 14.48 11.68 -19.69
N GLU A 15 13.32 12.12 -20.17
CA GLU A 15 13.15 13.41 -20.85
C GLU A 15 13.25 14.60 -19.88
N PHE A 16 13.11 14.37 -18.57
CA PHE A 16 13.36 15.42 -17.59
C PHE A 16 14.85 15.82 -17.55
N PRO A 17 15.16 17.07 -17.16
CA PRO A 17 16.53 17.49 -16.89
C PRO A 17 17.22 16.64 -15.80
N ALA A 18 18.56 16.62 -15.82
CA ALA A 18 19.37 15.88 -14.84
C ALA A 18 19.17 16.32 -13.37
N SER A 19 18.45 17.39 -13.10
CA SER A 19 18.04 17.78 -11.73
C SER A 19 17.00 16.83 -11.13
N PHE A 20 16.29 16.05 -11.95
CA PHE A 20 15.23 15.14 -11.51
C PHE A 20 15.73 13.74 -11.15
N TYR A 21 16.88 13.34 -11.68
CA TYR A 21 17.40 11.98 -11.51
C TYR A 21 18.90 11.91 -11.77
N THR A 22 19.51 10.79 -11.37
CA THR A 22 20.81 10.38 -11.87
C THR A 22 20.68 9.08 -12.66
N ALA A 23 21.25 9.03 -13.87
CA ALA A 23 21.35 7.79 -14.63
C ALA A 23 22.27 6.81 -13.88
N VAL A 24 21.77 5.62 -13.54
CA VAL A 24 22.48 4.64 -12.72
C VAL A 24 22.08 3.25 -13.20
N ASN A 25 23.05 2.46 -13.64
CA ASN A 25 22.81 1.05 -13.94
C ASN A 25 22.69 0.23 -12.66
N PRO A 26 21.81 -0.79 -12.62
CA PRO A 26 21.77 -1.72 -11.50
C PRO A 26 23.12 -2.40 -11.27
N THR A 27 23.45 -2.67 -10.02
CA THR A 27 24.56 -3.54 -9.65
C THR A 27 23.99 -4.93 -9.36
N PRO A 28 24.26 -5.97 -10.18
CA PRO A 28 23.65 -7.29 -9.99
C PRO A 28 24.03 -7.91 -8.64
N LEU A 29 23.22 -8.88 -8.20
CA LEU A 29 23.52 -9.77 -7.08
C LEU A 29 24.19 -11.06 -7.60
N LEU A 30 24.78 -11.84 -6.70
CA LEU A 30 25.42 -13.12 -7.01
C LEU A 30 24.35 -14.20 -7.17
N ALA A 31 24.32 -14.85 -8.34
CA ALA A 31 23.40 -15.94 -8.67
C ALA A 31 21.93 -15.61 -8.31
N PRO A 32 21.34 -14.54 -8.89
CA PRO A 32 19.95 -14.19 -8.63
C PRO A 32 19.03 -15.33 -9.13
N GLN A 33 17.99 -15.62 -8.37
CA GLN A 33 16.97 -16.62 -8.69
C GLN A 33 15.58 -16.09 -8.39
N TRP A 34 14.60 -16.44 -9.22
CA TRP A 34 13.19 -16.14 -8.94
C TRP A 34 12.73 -16.87 -7.69
N VAL A 35 12.06 -16.14 -6.79
CA VAL A 35 11.32 -16.72 -5.67
C VAL A 35 9.82 -16.75 -5.98
N ALA A 36 9.32 -15.65 -6.54
CA ALA A 36 7.93 -15.54 -6.96
C ALA A 36 7.80 -14.67 -8.21
N TRP A 37 6.78 -14.99 -9.01
CA TRP A 37 6.38 -14.27 -10.21
C TRP A 37 4.85 -14.15 -10.22
N ASN A 38 4.36 -12.91 -10.28
CA ASN A 38 2.94 -12.61 -10.27
C ASN A 38 2.37 -12.80 -11.68
N SER A 39 1.91 -14.01 -11.99
CA SER A 39 1.45 -14.39 -13.33
C SER A 39 0.31 -13.52 -13.87
N ASP A 40 -0.62 -13.08 -13.02
CA ASP A 40 -1.76 -12.28 -13.47
C ASP A 40 -1.35 -10.83 -13.75
N LEU A 41 -0.48 -10.24 -12.92
CA LEU A 41 0.10 -8.94 -13.20
C LEU A 41 1.01 -8.99 -14.45
N ALA A 42 1.83 -10.03 -14.59
CA ALA A 42 2.65 -10.23 -15.78
C ALA A 42 1.78 -10.26 -17.05
N ALA A 43 0.69 -11.03 -17.05
CA ALA A 43 -0.24 -11.07 -18.16
C ALA A 43 -0.91 -9.70 -18.42
N GLN A 44 -1.23 -8.92 -17.39
CA GLN A 44 -1.73 -7.55 -17.54
C GLN A 44 -0.70 -6.64 -18.24
N LEU A 45 0.58 -6.83 -17.94
CA LEU A 45 1.71 -6.10 -18.51
C LEU A 45 2.20 -6.67 -19.85
N ARG A 46 1.44 -7.59 -20.47
CA ARG A 46 1.82 -8.29 -21.71
C ARG A 46 3.11 -9.12 -21.60
N LEU A 47 3.51 -9.49 -20.39
CA LEU A 47 4.62 -10.39 -20.11
C LEU A 47 4.15 -11.85 -19.98
N PRO A 48 5.05 -12.84 -20.16
CA PRO A 48 4.74 -14.25 -19.96
C PRO A 48 4.23 -14.55 -18.54
N ARG A 49 3.23 -15.42 -18.45
CA ARG A 49 2.68 -15.89 -17.16
C ARG A 49 3.69 -16.71 -16.36
N HIS A 50 4.65 -17.34 -17.02
CA HIS A 50 5.68 -18.18 -16.43
C HIS A 50 7.06 -17.71 -16.90
N VAL A 51 8.04 -17.73 -16.00
CA VAL A 51 9.40 -17.22 -16.26
C VAL A 51 10.38 -18.28 -16.72
N ASP A 52 10.05 -19.57 -16.55
CA ASP A 52 10.99 -20.69 -16.75
C ASP A 52 11.53 -20.77 -18.19
N ASP A 53 10.69 -20.43 -19.17
CA ASP A 53 11.07 -20.42 -20.59
C ASP A 53 11.74 -19.10 -21.04
N TYR A 54 11.87 -18.12 -20.15
CA TYR A 54 12.32 -16.75 -20.46
C TYR A 54 13.46 -16.30 -19.52
N PRO A 55 14.65 -16.91 -19.57
CA PRO A 55 15.77 -16.56 -18.69
C PRO A 55 16.23 -15.10 -18.83
N GLU A 56 15.99 -14.48 -19.99
CA GLU A 56 16.22 -13.06 -20.26
C GLU A 56 15.42 -12.12 -19.35
N LEU A 57 14.26 -12.53 -18.82
CA LEU A 57 13.51 -11.74 -17.84
C LEU A 57 14.30 -11.59 -16.55
N LEU A 58 14.88 -12.69 -16.05
CA LEU A 58 15.71 -12.67 -14.84
C LEU A 58 16.97 -11.84 -15.08
N ALA A 59 17.63 -12.03 -16.23
CA ALA A 59 18.87 -11.34 -16.56
C ALA A 59 18.69 -9.82 -16.57
N VAL A 60 17.64 -9.31 -17.23
CA VAL A 60 17.38 -7.87 -17.32
C VAL A 60 16.84 -7.29 -16.01
N LEU A 61 15.85 -7.94 -15.37
CA LEU A 61 15.23 -7.41 -14.15
C LEU A 61 16.14 -7.49 -12.91
N SER A 62 17.11 -8.41 -12.90
CA SER A 62 18.16 -8.45 -11.86
C SER A 62 19.34 -7.50 -12.14
N GLY A 63 19.39 -6.90 -13.34
CA GLY A 63 20.48 -6.05 -13.78
C GLY A 63 21.76 -6.78 -14.19
N THR A 64 21.67 -8.09 -14.46
CA THR A 64 22.79 -8.88 -14.98
C THR A 64 23.04 -8.56 -16.46
N GLU A 65 21.98 -8.22 -17.19
CA GLU A 65 22.02 -7.75 -18.58
C GLU A 65 21.29 -6.42 -18.71
N SER A 66 21.67 -5.63 -19.71
CA SER A 66 21.02 -4.39 -20.09
C SER A 66 20.47 -4.50 -21.50
N ILE A 67 19.34 -3.84 -21.76
CA ILE A 67 18.75 -3.72 -23.10
C ILE A 67 18.60 -2.25 -23.46
N ASP A 68 18.75 -1.92 -24.74
CA ASP A 68 18.76 -0.53 -25.23
C ASP A 68 17.42 0.20 -25.03
N SER A 69 16.32 -0.55 -24.89
CA SER A 69 14.97 -0.03 -24.68
C SER A 69 14.66 0.39 -23.24
N LEU A 70 15.58 0.14 -22.30
CA LEU A 70 15.48 0.59 -20.91
C LEU A 70 16.60 1.59 -20.60
N SER A 71 16.32 2.53 -19.69
CA SER A 71 17.27 3.57 -19.29
C SER A 71 17.21 3.77 -17.78
N PRO A 72 17.91 2.89 -17.02
CA PRO A 72 17.82 2.89 -15.57
C PRO A 72 18.27 4.21 -14.92
N LEU A 73 17.46 4.68 -13.97
CA LEU A 73 17.70 5.92 -13.25
C LEU A 73 17.28 5.82 -11.78
N ALA A 74 17.91 6.63 -10.94
CA ALA A 74 17.50 6.89 -9.57
C ALA A 74 16.84 8.27 -9.51
N MET A 75 15.60 8.39 -9.01
CA MET A 75 14.91 9.67 -8.90
C MET A 75 15.43 10.48 -7.72
N LYS A 76 15.50 11.81 -7.88
CA LYS A 76 15.77 12.75 -6.79
C LYS A 76 14.46 13.28 -6.20
N TYR A 77 14.36 13.19 -4.88
CA TYR A 77 13.29 13.82 -4.10
C TYR A 77 13.80 14.24 -2.72
N ALA A 78 12.96 14.94 -1.97
CA ALA A 78 13.13 15.31 -0.57
C ALA A 78 11.87 14.89 0.19
N GLY A 79 11.72 15.29 1.45
CA GLY A 79 10.47 15.07 2.17
C GLY A 79 10.56 15.39 3.65
N HIS A 80 9.41 15.53 4.29
CA HIS A 80 9.31 15.66 5.74
C HIS A 80 9.28 14.28 6.39
N GLN A 81 10.35 13.93 7.08
CA GLN A 81 10.45 12.70 7.86
C GLN A 81 10.07 12.99 9.31
N PHE A 82 9.02 12.34 9.81
CA PHE A 82 8.47 12.60 11.15
C PHE A 82 8.16 14.09 11.42
N GLY A 83 7.76 14.83 10.37
CA GLY A 83 7.43 16.26 10.44
C GLY A 83 8.62 17.21 10.28
N VAL A 84 9.84 16.71 10.09
CA VAL A 84 11.03 17.52 9.86
C VAL A 84 11.51 17.37 8.42
N TYR A 85 11.71 18.50 7.72
CA TYR A 85 12.17 18.49 6.34
C TYR A 85 13.59 17.91 6.22
N ASN A 86 13.75 16.96 5.31
CA ASN A 86 15.02 16.36 4.94
C ASN A 86 15.29 16.59 3.43
N PRO A 87 16.27 17.44 3.06
CA PRO A 87 16.61 17.71 1.66
C PRO A 87 17.35 16.54 0.98
N ASP A 88 17.92 15.62 1.76
CA ASP A 88 18.90 14.63 1.30
C ASP A 88 18.28 13.23 1.16
N LEU A 89 17.22 13.15 0.36
CA LEU A 89 16.57 11.89 -0.06
C LEU A 89 16.74 11.64 -1.56
N GLY A 90 16.00 10.66 -2.08
CA GLY A 90 16.09 10.12 -3.43
C GLY A 90 16.03 8.60 -3.40
N ASP A 91 16.02 7.97 -4.57
CA ASP A 91 16.02 6.50 -4.67
C ASP A 91 17.37 5.94 -4.21
N GLY A 92 17.50 5.68 -2.91
CA GLY A 92 18.77 5.28 -2.28
C GLY A 92 19.12 3.80 -2.43
N ARG A 93 18.18 2.96 -2.85
CA ARG A 93 18.37 1.51 -3.05
C ARG A 93 17.50 0.96 -4.18
N GLY A 94 16.99 1.85 -5.01
CA GLY A 94 16.00 1.55 -6.03
C GLY A 94 16.36 2.21 -7.34
N LEU A 95 15.88 1.64 -8.45
CA LEU A 95 16.02 2.23 -9.77
C LEU A 95 14.72 2.07 -10.55
N LEU A 96 14.25 3.14 -11.19
CA LEU A 96 13.30 3.05 -12.29
C LEU A 96 14.06 2.54 -13.51
N LEU A 97 13.74 1.35 -14.02
CA LEU A 97 14.35 0.83 -15.26
C LEU A 97 13.76 1.49 -16.50
N GLY A 98 12.47 1.80 -16.44
CA GLY A 98 11.65 2.31 -17.52
C GLY A 98 10.18 2.05 -17.22
N GLU A 99 9.35 2.19 -18.25
CA GLU A 99 7.91 2.05 -18.18
C GLU A 99 7.45 0.98 -19.17
N ILE A 100 6.40 0.23 -18.82
CA ILE A 100 5.77 -0.77 -19.66
C ILE A 100 4.31 -0.42 -19.89
N GLU A 101 3.85 -0.46 -21.13
CA GLU A 101 2.45 -0.25 -21.46
C GLU A 101 1.63 -1.51 -21.15
N ASP A 102 0.63 -1.38 -20.27
CA ASP A 102 -0.26 -2.48 -19.95
C ASP A 102 -1.24 -2.80 -21.10
N LYS A 103 -2.03 -3.86 -20.95
CA LYS A 103 -3.07 -4.24 -21.93
C LYS A 103 -4.15 -3.19 -22.19
N ASN A 104 -4.27 -2.17 -21.33
CA ASN A 104 -5.25 -1.09 -21.44
C ASN A 104 -4.64 0.20 -22.03
N GLY A 105 -3.35 0.18 -22.39
CA GLY A 105 -2.65 1.36 -22.90
C GLY A 105 -2.13 2.30 -21.81
N VAL A 106 -2.12 1.87 -20.55
CA VAL A 106 -1.62 2.66 -19.42
C VAL A 106 -0.17 2.27 -19.15
N TYR A 107 0.73 3.25 -19.14
CA TYR A 107 2.12 3.03 -18.75
C TYR A 107 2.25 2.76 -17.25
N GLN A 108 3.07 1.79 -16.91
CA GLN A 108 3.41 1.41 -15.55
C GLN A 108 4.94 1.45 -15.39
N ASP A 109 5.44 2.15 -14.39
CA ASP A 109 6.83 2.11 -13.98
C ASP A 109 7.26 0.69 -13.62
N ILE A 110 8.45 0.28 -14.07
CA ILE A 110 9.16 -0.90 -13.58
C ILE A 110 10.31 -0.42 -12.69
N HIS A 111 10.15 -0.57 -11.38
CA HIS A 111 11.12 -0.11 -10.40
C HIS A 111 11.71 -1.28 -9.61
N ILE A 112 13.03 -1.44 -9.65
CA ILE A 112 13.73 -2.51 -8.92
C ILE A 112 14.19 -1.99 -7.57
N LYS A 113 13.66 -2.54 -6.48
CA LYS A 113 14.16 -2.30 -5.12
C LYS A 113 15.27 -3.30 -4.79
N GLY A 114 16.37 -2.86 -4.20
CA GLY A 114 17.58 -3.64 -3.96
C GLY A 114 18.61 -3.62 -5.11
N ALA A 115 18.42 -2.71 -6.07
CA ALA A 115 19.18 -2.65 -7.32
C ALA A 115 20.66 -2.24 -7.16
N GLY A 116 21.09 -1.82 -5.96
CA GLY A 116 22.45 -1.38 -5.69
C GLY A 116 22.52 0.06 -5.20
N LYS A 117 23.76 0.55 -5.01
CA LYS A 117 24.00 1.91 -4.55
C LYS A 117 23.69 2.92 -5.64
N THR A 118 23.20 4.07 -5.21
CA THR A 118 22.94 5.25 -6.02
C THR A 118 23.59 6.46 -5.33
N PRO A 119 23.65 7.64 -5.98
CA PRO A 119 24.06 8.88 -5.31
C PRO A 119 23.19 9.24 -4.08
N TYR A 120 22.01 8.65 -3.94
CA TYR A 120 21.05 8.92 -2.87
C TYR A 120 21.07 7.87 -1.76
N SER A 121 21.97 6.87 -1.82
CA SER A 121 22.07 5.81 -0.80
C SER A 121 22.47 6.30 0.59
N ARG A 122 23.01 7.53 0.70
CA ARG A 122 23.60 8.05 1.94
C ARG A 122 24.61 7.03 2.49
N MET A 123 24.39 6.54 3.72
CA MET A 123 25.24 5.53 4.36
C MET A 123 24.76 4.08 4.11
N GLY A 124 23.65 3.89 3.40
CA GLY A 124 23.10 2.58 3.07
C GLY A 124 23.93 1.82 2.03
N ASP A 125 23.77 0.50 2.00
CA ASP A 125 24.46 -0.38 1.05
C ASP A 125 23.77 -0.50 -0.31
N GLY A 126 22.58 0.10 -0.47
CA GLY A 126 21.79 0.03 -1.70
C GLY A 126 21.10 -1.32 -1.92
N ARG A 127 21.10 -2.21 -0.92
CA ARG A 127 20.53 -3.56 -1.02
C ARG A 127 19.21 -3.68 -0.26
N ALA A 128 18.42 -4.67 -0.65
CA ALA A 128 17.28 -5.16 0.11
C ALA A 128 17.57 -6.59 0.58
N VAL A 129 16.91 -7.00 1.66
CA VAL A 129 17.03 -8.35 2.24
C VAL A 129 15.75 -9.13 2.02
N LEU A 130 15.85 -10.46 1.99
CA LEU A 130 14.73 -11.37 1.69
C LEU A 130 13.47 -11.07 2.51
N ARG A 131 13.59 -10.85 3.83
CA ARG A 131 12.43 -10.54 4.68
C ARG A 131 11.70 -9.25 4.29
N SER A 132 12.43 -8.21 3.91
CA SER A 132 11.85 -6.93 3.50
C SER A 132 11.12 -7.06 2.16
N THR A 133 11.70 -7.83 1.24
CA THR A 133 11.13 -8.12 -0.07
C THR A 133 9.88 -8.97 0.03
N ILE A 134 9.85 -10.01 0.87
CA ILE A 134 8.67 -10.86 1.10
C ILE A 134 7.50 -10.02 1.64
N ARG A 135 7.77 -9.16 2.63
CA ARG A 135 6.74 -8.31 3.23
C ARG A 135 6.13 -7.34 2.23
N GLU A 136 6.96 -6.66 1.45
CA GLU A 136 6.48 -5.73 0.42
C GLU A 136 5.74 -6.49 -0.69
N TYR A 137 6.26 -7.63 -1.15
CA TYR A 137 5.60 -8.49 -2.14
C TYR A 137 4.20 -8.90 -1.69
N LEU A 138 4.07 -9.46 -0.49
CA LEU A 138 2.79 -9.92 0.04
C LEU A 138 1.85 -8.75 0.34
N CYS A 139 2.35 -7.62 0.87
CA CYS A 139 1.48 -6.53 1.28
C CYS A 139 0.96 -5.70 0.10
N SER A 140 1.78 -5.50 -0.94
CA SER A 140 1.33 -4.92 -2.21
C SER A 140 0.12 -5.68 -2.75
N GLU A 141 0.19 -7.00 -2.75
CA GLU A 141 -0.83 -7.84 -3.36
C GLU A 141 -2.03 -8.10 -2.43
N ALA A 142 -1.82 -8.08 -1.11
CA ALA A 142 -2.90 -8.04 -0.13
C ALA A 142 -3.75 -6.76 -0.27
N MET A 143 -3.09 -5.59 -0.37
CA MET A 143 -3.80 -4.32 -0.55
C MET A 143 -4.55 -4.29 -1.88
N HIS A 144 -3.95 -4.82 -2.96
CA HIS A 144 -4.64 -4.97 -4.23
C HIS A 144 -5.84 -5.91 -4.14
N GLY A 145 -5.71 -7.08 -3.49
CA GLY A 145 -6.81 -8.03 -3.29
C GLY A 145 -7.95 -7.47 -2.45
N LEU A 146 -7.66 -6.54 -1.53
CA LEU A 146 -8.65 -5.76 -0.78
C LEU A 146 -9.30 -4.63 -1.60
N GLY A 147 -8.88 -4.43 -2.85
CA GLY A 147 -9.36 -3.36 -3.72
C GLY A 147 -8.85 -1.97 -3.33
N ILE A 148 -7.75 -1.88 -2.59
CA ILE A 148 -7.14 -0.62 -2.15
C ILE A 148 -6.04 -0.22 -3.16
N PRO A 149 -6.04 1.03 -3.68
CA PRO A 149 -5.00 1.51 -4.57
C PRO A 149 -3.61 1.36 -3.96
N THR A 150 -2.69 0.77 -4.72
CA THR A 150 -1.36 0.43 -4.24
C THR A 150 -0.36 0.19 -5.36
N THR A 151 0.93 0.38 -5.07
CA THR A 151 2.01 -0.23 -5.84
C THR A 151 1.92 -1.75 -5.83
N ARG A 152 2.18 -2.36 -6.97
CA ARG A 152 2.07 -3.79 -7.24
C ARG A 152 3.43 -4.46 -7.22
N ALA A 153 3.45 -5.76 -6.99
CA ALA A 153 4.68 -6.56 -6.97
C ALA A 153 4.65 -7.61 -8.08
N LEU A 154 5.48 -7.41 -9.11
CA LEU A 154 5.57 -8.30 -10.27
C LEU A 154 6.38 -9.56 -9.98
N GLY A 155 7.46 -9.42 -9.23
CA GLY A 155 8.27 -10.57 -8.85
C GLY A 155 9.26 -10.23 -7.76
N MET A 156 9.81 -11.27 -7.16
CA MET A 156 10.90 -11.14 -6.21
C MET A 156 12.00 -12.16 -6.50
N MET A 157 13.23 -11.73 -6.26
CA MET A 157 14.43 -12.51 -6.48
C MET A 157 15.23 -12.62 -5.19
N VAL A 158 15.85 -13.77 -4.96
CA VAL A 158 16.84 -14.00 -3.91
C VAL A 158 18.21 -14.24 -4.55
N SER A 159 19.28 -14.10 -3.77
CA SER A 159 20.65 -14.27 -4.23
C SER A 159 21.55 -14.84 -3.14
N GLU A 160 22.75 -15.24 -3.53
CA GLU A 160 23.82 -15.65 -2.61
C GLU A 160 24.61 -14.47 -2.04
N THR A 161 24.29 -13.22 -2.44
CA THR A 161 24.98 -12.04 -1.93
C THR A 161 24.67 -11.84 -0.44
N PRO A 162 25.68 -11.82 0.45
CA PRO A 162 25.46 -11.52 1.86
C PRO A 162 25.20 -10.02 2.03
N VAL A 163 24.17 -9.70 2.82
CA VAL A 163 23.80 -8.33 3.20
C VAL A 163 23.84 -8.23 4.71
N TYR A 164 24.53 -7.20 5.23
CA TYR A 164 24.78 -7.06 6.66
C TYR A 164 23.75 -6.10 7.28
N ARG A 165 22.95 -6.61 8.23
CA ARG A 165 22.05 -5.84 9.11
C ARG A 165 22.38 -6.17 10.57
N GLU A 166 21.38 -6.39 11.42
CA GLU A 166 21.60 -6.96 12.76
C GLU A 166 22.19 -8.37 12.68
N ARG A 167 21.86 -9.10 11.61
CA ARG A 167 22.45 -10.39 11.22
C ARG A 167 22.86 -10.35 9.76
N VAL A 168 23.61 -11.35 9.31
CA VAL A 168 23.86 -11.56 7.89
C VAL A 168 22.62 -12.16 7.26
N GLU A 169 22.14 -11.56 6.19
CA GLU A 169 20.94 -11.96 5.47
C GLU A 169 21.23 -12.15 3.98
N GLN A 170 20.32 -12.83 3.26
CA GLN A 170 20.40 -12.95 1.81
C GLN A 170 19.93 -11.67 1.14
N GLY A 171 20.74 -11.17 0.21
CA GLY A 171 20.36 -10.09 -0.68
C GLY A 171 19.19 -10.51 -1.57
N ALA A 172 18.21 -9.64 -1.69
CA ALA A 172 17.02 -9.85 -2.50
C ALA A 172 16.67 -8.61 -3.31
N MET A 173 15.84 -8.79 -4.33
CA MET A 173 15.30 -7.71 -5.15
C MET A 173 13.78 -7.85 -5.30
N LEU A 174 13.10 -6.72 -5.37
CA LEU A 174 11.67 -6.64 -5.70
C LEU A 174 11.49 -5.92 -7.03
N VAL A 175 10.69 -6.48 -7.92
CA VAL A 175 10.19 -5.77 -9.11
C VAL A 175 8.87 -5.11 -8.75
N ARG A 176 8.92 -3.84 -8.37
CA ARG A 176 7.75 -3.03 -8.03
C ARG A 176 7.19 -2.39 -9.30
N VAL A 177 5.87 -2.40 -9.42
CA VAL A 177 5.14 -1.82 -10.55
C VAL A 177 4.14 -0.80 -10.04
N ALA A 178 4.05 0.36 -10.67
CA ALA A 178 3.08 1.40 -10.32
C ALA A 178 2.79 2.29 -11.52
N GLU A 179 1.66 2.97 -11.55
CA GLU A 179 1.41 4.01 -12.57
C GLU A 179 2.47 5.11 -12.53
N THR A 180 2.94 5.45 -11.32
CA THR A 180 4.07 6.37 -11.14
C THR A 180 4.74 6.22 -9.77
N HIS A 181 6.04 6.49 -9.72
CA HIS A 181 6.83 6.65 -8.49
C HIS A 181 6.95 8.11 -8.03
N ILE A 182 6.22 9.04 -8.65
CA ILE A 182 6.17 10.44 -8.23
C ILE A 182 5.41 10.57 -6.90
N ARG A 183 5.97 11.39 -6.00
CA ARG A 183 5.58 11.51 -4.58
C ARG A 183 5.45 12.98 -4.22
N PHE A 184 4.83 13.29 -3.09
CA PHE A 184 4.74 14.69 -2.62
C PHE A 184 6.14 15.29 -2.44
N GLY A 185 7.08 14.47 -1.94
CA GLY A 185 8.50 14.81 -1.80
C GLY A 185 9.23 15.27 -3.07
N HIS A 186 8.75 14.93 -4.27
CA HIS A 186 9.33 15.43 -5.53
C HIS A 186 9.00 16.91 -5.74
N PHE A 187 7.77 17.33 -5.42
CA PHE A 187 7.36 18.74 -5.49
C PHE A 187 8.07 19.56 -4.42
N GLU A 188 8.16 19.03 -3.20
CA GLU A 188 8.86 19.68 -2.09
C GLU A 188 10.33 19.91 -2.41
N HIS A 189 11.01 18.94 -3.06
CA HIS A 189 12.41 19.09 -3.44
C HIS A 189 12.66 20.36 -4.27
N PHE A 190 11.92 20.53 -5.36
CA PHE A 190 12.10 21.67 -6.25
C PHE A 190 11.63 22.99 -5.62
N PHE A 191 10.58 22.95 -4.80
CA PHE A 191 10.12 24.11 -4.05
C PHE A 191 11.19 24.63 -3.07
N TYR A 192 11.67 23.78 -2.16
CA TYR A 192 12.61 24.21 -1.11
C TYR A 192 14.02 24.51 -1.63
N THR A 193 14.36 24.05 -2.83
CA THR A 193 15.63 24.39 -3.51
C THR A 193 15.52 25.62 -4.41
N GLY A 194 14.35 26.25 -4.51
CA GLY A 194 14.12 27.45 -5.33
C GLY A 194 14.10 27.18 -6.84
N GLN A 195 13.95 25.92 -7.26
CA GLN A 195 13.94 25.47 -8.65
C GLN A 195 12.52 25.50 -9.21
N HIS A 196 11.92 26.69 -9.28
CA HIS A 196 10.51 26.85 -9.66
C HIS A 196 10.22 26.45 -11.12
N SER A 197 11.17 26.57 -12.04
CA SER A 197 11.03 26.09 -13.42
C SER A 197 10.84 24.57 -13.48
N GLU A 198 11.66 23.84 -12.73
CA GLU A 198 11.63 22.39 -12.61
C GLU A 198 10.36 21.94 -11.89
N LEU A 199 9.96 22.64 -10.83
CA LEU A 199 8.68 22.39 -10.15
C LEU A 199 7.49 22.53 -11.10
N LYS A 200 7.46 23.59 -11.93
CA LYS A 200 6.41 23.79 -12.92
C LYS A 200 6.44 22.67 -13.96
N LEU A 201 7.62 22.29 -14.46
CA LEU A 201 7.77 21.21 -15.43
C LEU A 201 7.26 19.88 -14.87
N LEU A 202 7.58 19.56 -13.60
CA LEU A 202 7.03 18.38 -12.91
C LEU A 202 5.50 18.42 -12.89
N LEU A 203 4.94 19.56 -12.47
CA LEU A 203 3.49 19.75 -12.37
C LEU A 203 2.80 19.59 -13.72
N ASP A 204 3.32 20.22 -14.77
CA ASP A 204 2.80 20.14 -16.13
C ASP A 204 2.76 18.68 -16.61
N LYS A 205 3.87 17.94 -16.42
CA LYS A 205 3.99 16.54 -16.86
C LYS A 205 3.15 15.57 -16.05
N VAL A 206 3.05 15.76 -14.73
CA VAL A 206 2.15 14.95 -13.90
C VAL A 206 0.70 15.12 -14.34
N ILE A 207 0.29 16.35 -14.67
CA ILE A 207 -1.05 16.62 -15.17
C ILE A 207 -1.27 16.01 -16.55
N GLU A 208 -0.32 16.20 -17.47
CA GLU A 208 -0.37 15.64 -18.82
C GLU A 208 -0.53 14.11 -18.79
N TRP A 209 0.22 13.42 -17.93
CA TRP A 209 0.27 11.96 -17.93
C TRP A 209 -0.82 11.30 -17.09
N TYR A 210 -1.18 11.89 -15.95
CA TYR A 210 -2.01 11.19 -14.95
C TYR A 210 -3.30 11.93 -14.59
N PHE A 211 -3.43 13.21 -14.94
CA PHE A 211 -4.62 14.01 -14.67
C PHE A 211 -5.06 14.85 -15.89
N PRO A 212 -5.17 14.26 -17.10
CA PRO A 212 -5.41 15.01 -18.33
C PRO A 212 -6.73 15.79 -18.31
N ASP A 213 -7.72 15.33 -17.55
CA ASP A 213 -8.99 16.05 -17.34
C ASP A 213 -8.80 17.44 -16.72
N SER A 214 -7.70 17.68 -16.01
CA SER A 214 -7.36 18.99 -15.43
C SER A 214 -7.07 20.03 -16.52
N LEU A 215 -6.54 19.62 -17.67
CA LEU A 215 -6.20 20.52 -18.79
C LEU A 215 -7.45 21.18 -19.41
N ASN A 216 -8.63 20.61 -19.19
CA ASN A 216 -9.90 21.12 -19.68
C ASN A 216 -10.58 22.09 -18.68
N GLN A 217 -9.94 22.38 -17.54
CA GLN A 217 -10.51 23.22 -16.48
C GLN A 217 -10.00 24.65 -16.58
N ALA A 218 -10.77 25.60 -16.04
CA ALA A 218 -10.36 27.00 -15.97
C ALA A 218 -9.11 27.22 -15.09
N HIS A 219 -8.96 26.40 -14.04
CA HIS A 219 -7.83 26.41 -13.12
C HIS A 219 -7.19 25.01 -13.04
N PRO A 220 -6.37 24.61 -14.04
CA PRO A 220 -5.87 23.23 -14.14
C PRO A 220 -5.11 22.73 -12.91
N TYR A 221 -4.23 23.56 -12.34
CA TYR A 221 -3.42 23.16 -11.19
C TYR A 221 -4.24 23.03 -9.91
N ALA A 222 -5.20 23.93 -9.69
CA ALA A 222 -6.13 23.85 -8.57
C ALA A 222 -7.00 22.58 -8.66
N TYR A 223 -7.50 22.26 -9.87
CA TYR A 223 -8.25 21.04 -10.09
C TYR A 223 -7.40 19.78 -9.86
N PHE A 224 -6.17 19.76 -10.38
CA PHE A 224 -5.20 18.68 -10.09
C PHE A 224 -5.02 18.47 -8.58
N PHE A 225 -4.75 19.55 -7.84
CA PHE A 225 -4.52 19.46 -6.41
C PHE A 225 -5.78 18.94 -5.67
N ASN A 226 -6.98 19.38 -6.07
CA ASN A 226 -8.23 18.85 -5.55
C ASN A 226 -8.35 17.32 -5.77
N GLN A 227 -8.00 16.83 -6.96
CA GLN A 227 -8.00 15.38 -7.26
C GLN A 227 -7.01 14.61 -6.38
N VAL A 228 -5.82 15.16 -6.11
CA VAL A 228 -4.83 14.56 -5.19
C VAL A 228 -5.37 14.49 -3.76
N VAL A 229 -6.03 15.55 -3.29
CA VAL A 229 -6.69 15.57 -1.97
C VAL A 229 -7.78 14.49 -1.89
N THR A 230 -8.66 14.42 -2.90
CA THR A 230 -9.74 13.42 -2.95
C THR A 230 -9.21 11.99 -2.95
N LYS A 231 -8.23 11.67 -3.81
CA LYS A 231 -7.63 10.33 -3.87
C LYS A 231 -6.93 9.95 -2.56
N THR A 232 -6.23 10.89 -1.95
CA THR A 232 -5.59 10.66 -0.63
C THR A 232 -6.64 10.41 0.46
N ALA A 233 -7.71 11.21 0.51
CA ALA A 233 -8.80 11.03 1.48
C ALA A 233 -9.47 9.65 1.33
N GLN A 234 -9.71 9.20 0.10
CA GLN A 234 -10.27 7.88 -0.20
C GLN A 234 -9.34 6.74 0.23
N MET A 235 -8.05 6.83 -0.11
CA MET A 235 -7.03 5.85 0.30
C MET A 235 -6.99 5.70 1.83
N ILE A 236 -6.97 6.81 2.56
CA ILE A 236 -6.94 6.77 4.03
C ILE A 236 -8.23 6.19 4.59
N ALA A 237 -9.39 6.57 4.08
CA ALA A 237 -10.66 5.97 4.50
C ALA A 237 -10.67 4.44 4.30
N GLN A 238 -10.08 3.96 3.21
CA GLN A 238 -9.92 2.53 2.95
C GLN A 238 -8.97 1.87 3.95
N TRP A 239 -7.82 2.47 4.26
CA TRP A 239 -6.90 1.99 5.30
C TRP A 239 -7.60 1.85 6.66
N GLN A 240 -8.33 2.90 7.08
CA GLN A 240 -9.08 2.85 8.35
C GLN A 240 -10.14 1.73 8.34
N SER A 241 -10.80 1.48 7.21
CA SER A 241 -11.88 0.48 7.11
C SER A 241 -11.41 -0.98 7.20
N VAL A 242 -10.14 -1.24 6.88
CA VAL A 242 -9.52 -2.59 6.93
C VAL A 242 -8.52 -2.74 8.08
N GLY A 243 -8.33 -1.70 8.89
CA GLY A 243 -7.37 -1.74 10.01
C GLY A 243 -5.92 -1.77 9.53
N PHE A 244 -5.58 -1.07 8.44
CA PHE A 244 -4.20 -0.99 7.96
C PHE A 244 -3.47 0.20 8.60
N ALA A 245 -2.35 -0.07 9.28
CA ALA A 245 -1.43 0.92 9.81
C ALA A 245 -0.14 0.94 8.98
N HIS A 246 0.19 2.08 8.36
CA HIS A 246 1.34 2.21 7.47
C HIS A 246 2.67 2.39 8.22
N GLY A 247 2.66 3.14 9.32
CA GLY A 247 3.81 3.33 10.22
C GLY A 247 4.88 4.34 9.79
N VAL A 248 4.90 4.79 8.53
CA VAL A 248 5.87 5.79 8.02
C VAL A 248 5.23 6.67 6.94
N MET A 249 4.26 7.49 7.34
CA MET A 249 3.58 8.43 6.44
C MET A 249 4.37 9.73 6.30
N ASN A 250 5.65 9.62 5.95
CA ASN A 250 6.45 10.77 5.53
C ASN A 250 5.94 11.28 4.17
N THR A 251 6.16 12.54 3.83
CA THR A 251 5.71 13.08 2.54
C THR A 251 6.43 12.44 1.34
N ASP A 252 7.64 11.91 1.54
CA ASP A 252 8.35 11.09 0.56
C ASP A 252 7.78 9.66 0.39
N ASN A 253 6.76 9.27 1.17
CA ASN A 253 6.02 8.02 1.00
C ASN A 253 4.57 8.26 0.55
N MET A 254 4.17 9.51 0.28
CA MET A 254 2.84 9.83 -0.23
C MET A 254 2.87 9.87 -1.77
N SER A 255 2.23 8.88 -2.40
CA SER A 255 2.03 8.86 -3.85
C SER A 255 1.16 10.03 -4.31
N VAL A 256 1.52 10.67 -5.43
CA VAL A 256 0.69 11.71 -6.04
C VAL A 256 -0.66 11.19 -6.53
N LEU A 257 -0.80 9.88 -6.74
CA LEU A 257 -2.03 9.24 -7.22
C LEU A 257 -2.91 8.68 -6.09
N GLY A 258 -2.54 8.88 -4.83
CA GLY A 258 -3.26 8.27 -3.70
C GLY A 258 -3.18 6.74 -3.70
N GLN A 259 -2.01 6.20 -4.08
CA GLN A 259 -1.69 4.78 -3.98
C GLN A 259 -0.87 4.51 -2.71
N THR A 260 -1.15 3.38 -2.05
CA THR A 260 -0.31 2.87 -0.95
C THR A 260 1.10 2.57 -1.46
N PHE A 261 2.12 3.09 -0.77
CA PHE A 261 3.47 3.18 -1.31
C PHE A 261 4.53 2.94 -0.22
N ASP A 262 5.62 2.25 -0.57
CA ASP A 262 6.77 1.93 0.30
C ASP A 262 6.41 1.22 1.62
N TYR A 263 6.19 -0.09 1.50
CA TYR A 263 5.88 -0.97 2.62
C TYR A 263 7.09 -1.20 3.52
N GLY A 264 7.14 -0.41 4.60
CA GLY A 264 8.14 -0.51 5.66
C GLY A 264 7.60 -1.25 6.90
N PRO A 265 7.40 -0.58 8.04
CA PRO A 265 6.94 -1.20 9.28
C PRO A 265 5.42 -1.14 9.37
N PHE A 266 4.74 -1.58 8.31
CA PHE A 266 3.28 -1.64 8.29
C PHE A 266 2.77 -2.79 9.17
N ALA A 267 1.49 -2.74 9.49
CA ALA A 267 0.75 -3.84 10.07
C ALA A 267 -0.75 -3.75 9.72
N PHE A 268 -1.41 -4.89 9.63
CA PHE A 268 -2.86 -4.94 9.80
C PHE A 268 -3.19 -5.17 11.27
N LEU A 269 -4.24 -4.53 11.78
CA LEU A 269 -4.73 -4.75 13.13
C LEU A 269 -5.16 -6.21 13.31
N ASP A 270 -4.60 -6.85 14.34
CA ASP A 270 -5.16 -8.07 14.91
C ASP A 270 -6.32 -7.66 15.84
N ASP A 271 -6.06 -7.54 17.15
CA ASP A 271 -7.00 -6.95 18.10
C ASP A 271 -7.23 -5.46 17.76
N TYR A 272 -8.47 -4.97 17.85
CA TYR A 272 -8.76 -3.57 17.57
C TYR A 272 -8.19 -2.63 18.65
N GLU A 273 -7.17 -1.87 18.26
CA GLU A 273 -6.48 -0.89 19.10
C GLU A 273 -6.33 0.42 18.30
N PRO A 274 -7.18 1.44 18.52
CA PRO A 274 -7.16 2.68 17.75
C PRO A 274 -5.81 3.39 17.77
N GLY A 275 -5.16 3.43 18.93
CA GLY A 275 -3.84 4.05 19.13
C GLY A 275 -2.66 3.15 18.76
N TYR A 276 -2.87 2.08 17.98
CA TYR A 276 -1.81 1.12 17.66
C TYR A 276 -0.67 1.76 16.86
N ILE A 277 0.56 1.57 17.34
CA ILE A 277 1.81 2.05 16.71
C ILE A 277 2.52 0.82 16.15
N CYS A 278 2.51 0.66 14.83
CA CYS A 278 3.16 -0.48 14.15
C CYS A 278 4.67 -0.30 13.96
N ASN A 279 5.17 0.93 14.13
CA ASN A 279 6.57 1.26 13.92
C ASN A 279 7.30 1.48 15.25
N HIS A 280 8.19 0.54 15.61
CA HIS A 280 9.06 0.63 16.79
C HIS A 280 9.94 1.90 16.87
N SER A 281 10.15 2.61 15.75
CA SER A 281 10.89 3.87 15.71
C SER A 281 9.99 5.12 15.90
N ASP A 282 8.67 4.95 15.98
CA ASP A 282 7.70 6.02 16.19
C ASP A 282 7.36 6.18 17.68
N TYR A 283 8.33 6.67 18.45
CA TYR A 283 8.20 6.82 19.91
C TYR A 283 7.10 7.79 20.36
N GLN A 284 6.60 8.64 19.46
CA GLN A 284 5.57 9.64 19.74
C GLN A 284 4.18 9.21 19.24
N GLY A 285 4.07 8.07 18.55
CA GLY A 285 2.83 7.63 17.91
C GLY A 285 2.35 8.60 16.83
N ARG A 286 3.27 9.29 16.15
CA ARG A 286 2.93 10.23 15.07
C ARG A 286 2.11 9.53 13.98
N TYR A 287 2.46 8.28 13.66
CA TYR A 287 1.86 7.46 12.64
C TYR A 287 1.01 6.31 13.22
N ALA A 288 0.50 6.48 14.45
CA ALA A 288 -0.50 5.58 15.01
C ALA A 288 -1.72 5.45 14.09
N PHE A 289 -2.43 4.33 14.19
CA PHE A 289 -3.56 4.01 13.30
C PHE A 289 -4.66 5.08 13.30
N ASP A 290 -5.04 5.61 14.45
CA ASP A 290 -6.02 6.70 14.59
C ASP A 290 -5.50 8.08 14.11
N ASN A 291 -4.18 8.27 14.07
CA ASN A 291 -3.54 9.50 13.59
C ASN A 291 -3.38 9.57 12.07
N GLN A 292 -3.53 8.47 11.32
CA GLN A 292 -3.33 8.47 9.86
C GLN A 292 -4.18 9.53 9.12
N PRO A 293 -5.47 9.76 9.46
CA PRO A 293 -6.27 10.84 8.86
C PRO A 293 -5.68 12.23 9.04
N SER A 294 -5.24 12.57 10.26
CA SER A 294 -4.70 13.91 10.55
C SER A 294 -3.34 14.11 9.90
N ILE A 295 -2.50 13.07 9.88
CA ILE A 295 -1.20 13.09 9.20
C ILE A 295 -1.35 13.21 7.69
N ALA A 296 -2.32 12.53 7.07
CA ALA A 296 -2.55 12.66 5.64
C ALA A 296 -2.95 14.09 5.25
N LEU A 297 -3.80 14.74 6.05
CA LEU A 297 -4.12 16.16 5.87
C LEU A 297 -2.89 17.08 6.06
N TRP A 298 -2.04 16.77 7.04
CA TRP A 298 -0.79 17.49 7.23
C TRP A 298 0.14 17.34 6.02
N ASN A 299 0.28 16.13 5.47
CA ASN A 299 1.07 15.86 4.27
C ASN A 299 0.51 16.60 3.04
N LEU A 300 -0.82 16.65 2.87
CA LEU A 300 -1.46 17.43 1.82
C LEU A 300 -1.22 18.93 1.99
N THR A 301 -1.20 19.44 3.23
CA THR A 301 -0.83 20.83 3.52
C THR A 301 0.64 21.11 3.13
N ALA A 302 1.55 20.16 3.37
CA ALA A 302 2.94 20.28 2.92
C ALA A 302 3.05 20.33 1.39
N LEU A 303 2.28 19.49 0.68
CA LEU A 303 2.18 19.55 -0.79
C LEU A 303 1.57 20.88 -1.26
N ALA A 304 0.50 21.35 -0.63
CA ALA A 304 -0.13 22.63 -0.94
C ALA A 304 0.87 23.79 -0.84
N HIS A 305 1.70 23.78 0.21
CA HIS A 305 2.75 24.77 0.39
C HIS A 305 3.77 24.72 -0.76
N ALA A 306 4.20 23.54 -1.18
CA ALA A 306 5.09 23.37 -2.33
C ALA A 306 4.46 23.89 -3.64
N LEU A 307 3.13 23.80 -3.80
CA LEU A 307 2.40 24.25 -4.98
C LEU A 307 1.97 25.73 -4.94
N SER A 308 2.17 26.43 -3.83
CA SER A 308 1.80 27.85 -3.64
C SER A 308 2.37 28.84 -4.67
N PRO A 309 3.50 28.60 -5.36
CA PRO A 309 3.93 29.48 -6.45
C PRO A 309 3.02 29.46 -7.69
N PHE A 310 2.16 28.44 -7.82
CA PHE A 310 1.36 28.20 -9.03
C PHE A 310 -0.14 28.14 -8.78
N ILE A 311 -0.57 28.03 -7.51
CA ILE A 311 -1.97 27.92 -7.13
C ILE A 311 -2.28 29.01 -6.11
N GLU A 312 -3.36 29.75 -6.34
CA GLU A 312 -3.80 30.79 -5.42
C GLU A 312 -4.16 30.18 -4.06
N ARG A 313 -3.84 30.90 -2.98
CA ARG A 313 -4.04 30.40 -1.62
C ARG A 313 -5.49 29.97 -1.35
N ALA A 314 -6.46 30.75 -1.84
CA ALA A 314 -7.87 30.44 -1.65
C ALA A 314 -8.28 29.11 -2.31
N GLU A 315 -7.66 28.74 -3.42
CA GLU A 315 -7.92 27.48 -4.12
C GLU A 315 -7.28 26.29 -3.38
N LEU A 316 -6.08 26.47 -2.84
CA LEU A 316 -5.42 25.49 -1.97
C LEU A 316 -6.23 25.22 -0.70
N ASP A 317 -6.65 26.28 -0.01
CA ASP A 317 -7.43 26.21 1.22
C ASP A 317 -8.77 25.49 0.95
N ASN A 318 -9.48 25.87 -0.13
CA ASN A 318 -10.73 25.22 -0.54
C ASN A 318 -10.57 23.73 -0.88
N ALA A 319 -9.47 23.33 -1.52
CA ALA A 319 -9.19 21.92 -1.79
C ALA A 319 -8.95 21.14 -0.48
N LEU A 320 -8.14 21.69 0.45
CA LEU A 320 -7.85 21.07 1.74
C LEU A 320 -9.11 20.91 2.62
N GLU A 321 -10.02 21.88 2.60
CA GLU A 321 -11.32 21.81 3.30
C GLU A 321 -12.17 20.61 2.86
N GLY A 322 -12.04 20.18 1.59
CA GLY A 322 -12.73 19.02 1.03
C GLY A 322 -12.25 17.66 1.55
N PHE A 323 -11.06 17.59 2.18
CA PHE A 323 -10.46 16.34 2.64
C PHE A 323 -11.35 15.61 3.66
N THR A 324 -11.75 16.30 4.73
CA THR A 324 -12.49 15.69 5.85
C THR A 324 -13.85 15.16 5.40
N ALA A 325 -14.56 15.93 4.58
CA ALA A 325 -15.87 15.52 4.05
C ALA A 325 -15.75 14.28 3.15
N THR A 326 -14.73 14.24 2.28
CA THR A 326 -14.46 13.11 1.39
C THR A 326 -14.11 11.85 2.19
N LEU A 327 -13.18 11.98 3.15
CA LEU A 327 -12.75 10.87 4.01
C LEU A 327 -13.93 10.30 4.81
N GLN A 328 -14.73 11.17 5.45
CA GLN A 328 -15.88 10.74 6.23
C GLN A 328 -16.95 10.05 5.37
N SER A 329 -17.20 10.57 4.16
CA SER A 329 -18.16 9.97 3.23
C SER A 329 -17.73 8.56 2.81
N GLU A 330 -16.48 8.41 2.35
CA GLU A 330 -15.92 7.12 1.92
C GLU A 330 -15.87 6.13 3.08
N TYR A 331 -15.34 6.55 4.25
CA TYR A 331 -15.26 5.69 5.43
C TYR A 331 -16.65 5.24 5.89
N SER A 332 -17.62 6.16 5.95
CA SER A 332 -18.99 5.84 6.33
C SER A 332 -19.64 4.84 5.37
N GLN A 333 -19.38 4.95 4.06
CA GLN A 333 -19.87 3.99 3.07
C GLN A 333 -19.25 2.60 3.27
N LYS A 334 -17.92 2.53 3.47
CA LYS A 334 -17.22 1.27 3.73
C LYS A 334 -17.72 0.63 5.01
N MET A 335 -17.85 1.38 6.10
CA MET A 335 -18.31 0.85 7.38
C MET A 335 -19.75 0.35 7.32
N ARG A 336 -20.66 1.09 6.67
CA ARG A 336 -22.03 0.61 6.41
C ARG A 336 -22.02 -0.73 5.67
N ALA A 337 -21.23 -0.86 4.61
CA ALA A 337 -21.12 -2.11 3.86
C ALA A 337 -20.60 -3.27 4.73
N LYS A 338 -19.60 -3.02 5.59
CA LYS A 338 -19.06 -4.02 6.52
C LYS A 338 -20.09 -4.52 7.54
N PHE A 339 -21.06 -3.68 7.92
CA PHE A 339 -22.20 -4.06 8.76
C PHE A 339 -23.41 -4.59 7.96
N GLY A 340 -23.36 -4.60 6.63
CA GLY A 340 -24.48 -5.03 5.78
C GLY A 340 -25.62 -4.02 5.75
N LEU A 341 -25.32 -2.73 5.87
CA LEU A 341 -26.29 -1.63 5.84
C LEU A 341 -26.20 -0.92 4.49
N LEU A 342 -27.30 -0.84 3.74
CA LEU A 342 -27.34 -0.12 2.46
C LEU A 342 -27.77 1.34 2.68
N THR A 343 -28.78 1.54 3.52
CA THR A 343 -29.34 2.86 3.78
C THR A 343 -28.56 3.61 4.86
N LYS A 344 -28.51 4.94 4.74
CA LYS A 344 -27.98 5.82 5.78
C LYS A 344 -29.11 6.25 6.70
N GLN A 345 -28.94 6.01 8.00
CA GLN A 345 -29.82 6.51 9.06
C GLN A 345 -29.06 7.55 9.91
N SER A 346 -29.80 8.44 10.59
CA SER A 346 -29.21 9.48 11.45
C SER A 346 -28.38 8.92 12.60
N GLU A 347 -28.79 7.77 13.14
CA GLU A 347 -28.22 7.14 14.32
C GLU A 347 -27.02 6.22 14.00
N ASP A 348 -26.71 5.99 12.72
CA ASP A 348 -25.63 5.08 12.29
C ASP A 348 -24.28 5.50 12.87
N GLY A 349 -24.01 6.80 12.99
CA GLY A 349 -22.77 7.30 13.57
C GLY A 349 -22.60 6.92 15.04
N VAL A 350 -23.67 7.05 15.84
CA VAL A 350 -23.66 6.63 17.26
C VAL A 350 -23.51 5.11 17.36
N PHE A 351 -24.22 4.37 16.51
CA PHE A 351 -24.12 2.91 16.47
C PHE A 351 -22.70 2.44 16.14
N PHE A 352 -22.02 3.04 15.16
CA PHE A 352 -20.65 2.67 14.82
C PHE A 352 -19.67 3.00 15.95
N ASN A 353 -19.79 4.17 16.59
CA ASN A 353 -18.95 4.52 17.73
C ASN A 353 -19.13 3.52 18.87
N ASP A 354 -20.38 3.22 19.26
CA ASP A 354 -20.69 2.23 20.28
C ASP A 354 -20.10 0.84 19.94
N ALA A 355 -20.16 0.43 18.66
CA ALA A 355 -19.59 -0.84 18.21
C ALA A 355 -18.06 -0.86 18.33
N PHE A 356 -17.39 0.24 17.97
CA PHE A 356 -15.94 0.34 18.07
C PHE A 356 -15.43 0.41 19.51
N GLU A 357 -16.09 1.19 20.37
CA GLU A 357 -15.80 1.20 21.81
C GLU A 357 -16.00 -0.19 22.43
N PHE A 358 -17.00 -0.94 21.96
CA PHE A 358 -17.27 -2.29 22.42
C PHE A 358 -16.16 -3.26 22.00
N ILE A 359 -15.78 -3.32 20.72
CA ILE A 359 -14.70 -4.24 20.29
C ILE A 359 -13.33 -3.83 20.86
N GLU A 360 -13.08 -2.53 21.08
CA GLU A 360 -11.87 -2.03 21.75
C GLU A 360 -11.82 -2.51 23.21
N ARG A 361 -12.90 -2.32 23.97
CA ARG A 361 -12.98 -2.68 25.40
C ARG A 361 -12.65 -4.17 25.63
N TYR A 362 -13.13 -5.03 24.74
CA TYR A 362 -12.93 -6.48 24.82
C TYR A 362 -11.72 -6.97 24.04
N GLN A 363 -10.95 -6.08 23.41
CA GLN A 363 -9.76 -6.40 22.60
C GLN A 363 -10.07 -7.49 21.56
N VAL A 364 -11.17 -7.31 20.82
CA VAL A 364 -11.62 -8.27 19.82
C VAL A 364 -10.86 -8.06 18.52
N ASP A 365 -10.50 -9.16 17.86
CA ASP A 365 -9.86 -9.14 16.54
C ASP A 365 -10.75 -8.42 15.51
N PHE A 366 -10.20 -7.38 14.90
CA PHE A 366 -10.94 -6.47 14.03
C PHE A 366 -11.49 -7.18 12.80
N THR A 367 -10.67 -8.01 12.15
CA THR A 367 -11.06 -8.73 10.93
C THR A 367 -12.07 -9.84 11.25
N LEU A 368 -11.82 -10.63 12.29
CA LEU A 368 -12.69 -11.72 12.70
C LEU A 368 -14.03 -11.23 13.21
N PHE A 369 -14.10 -10.08 13.88
CA PHE A 369 -15.37 -9.48 14.29
C PHE A 369 -16.31 -9.31 13.08
N PHE A 370 -15.85 -8.61 12.04
CA PHE A 370 -16.64 -8.38 10.85
C PHE A 370 -16.91 -9.66 10.07
N ARG A 371 -15.90 -10.55 9.90
CA ARG A 371 -16.10 -11.80 9.16
C ARG A 371 -17.08 -12.73 9.88
N THR A 372 -17.01 -12.83 11.21
CA THR A 372 -17.93 -13.67 12.00
C THR A 372 -19.35 -13.12 11.95
N LEU A 373 -19.52 -11.79 12.03
CA LEU A 373 -20.82 -11.14 11.87
C LEU A 373 -21.43 -11.40 10.48
N SER A 374 -20.59 -11.55 9.46
CA SER A 374 -21.00 -11.84 8.07
C SER A 374 -21.53 -13.27 7.86
N ASN A 375 -21.54 -14.12 8.90
CA ASN A 375 -21.97 -15.52 8.83
C ASN A 375 -23.15 -15.82 9.78
N LEU A 376 -23.95 -14.80 10.13
CA LEU A 376 -25.12 -14.96 10.99
C LEU A 376 -26.20 -15.86 10.37
N ASP A 377 -26.30 -15.88 9.05
CA ASP A 377 -27.20 -16.72 8.25
C ASP A 377 -26.87 -18.21 8.40
N THR A 378 -25.59 -18.58 8.31
CA THR A 378 -25.16 -19.98 8.32
C THR A 378 -24.76 -20.51 9.70
N SER A 379 -24.20 -19.65 10.54
CA SER A 379 -23.54 -20.06 11.80
C SER A 379 -24.28 -19.57 13.05
N GLY A 380 -25.33 -18.75 12.87
CA GLY A 380 -26.12 -18.20 13.96
C GLY A 380 -25.33 -17.22 14.84
N LYS A 381 -25.89 -16.93 16.03
CA LYS A 381 -25.36 -15.89 16.93
C LYS A 381 -24.15 -16.32 17.75
N THR A 382 -24.06 -17.61 18.09
CA THR A 382 -23.09 -18.13 19.06
C THR A 382 -21.64 -17.76 18.72
N PRO A 383 -21.15 -17.90 17.47
CA PRO A 383 -19.78 -17.52 17.15
C PRO A 383 -19.48 -16.03 17.39
N VAL A 384 -20.45 -15.14 17.16
CA VAL A 384 -20.27 -13.70 17.45
C VAL A 384 -20.17 -13.47 18.96
N LEU A 385 -20.99 -14.16 19.76
CA LEU A 385 -20.94 -14.05 21.23
C LEU A 385 -19.63 -14.61 21.79
N ASP A 386 -19.08 -15.66 21.18
CA ASP A 386 -17.82 -16.30 21.61
C ASP A 386 -16.58 -15.42 21.36
N LEU A 387 -16.68 -14.36 20.56
CA LEU A 387 -15.62 -13.37 20.41
C LEU A 387 -15.41 -12.52 21.66
N PHE A 388 -16.40 -12.44 22.55
CA PHE A 388 -16.40 -11.56 23.72
C PHE A 388 -16.32 -12.36 25.01
N SER A 389 -15.56 -11.84 25.98
CA SER A 389 -15.52 -12.43 27.32
C SER A 389 -16.83 -12.22 28.11
N ASP A 390 -17.57 -11.14 27.83
CA ASP A 390 -18.94 -10.91 28.35
C ASP A 390 -19.99 -11.18 27.26
N LYS A 391 -20.53 -12.41 27.28
CA LYS A 391 -21.54 -12.83 26.31
C LYS A 391 -22.88 -12.11 26.47
N ALA A 392 -23.21 -11.63 27.68
CA ALA A 392 -24.48 -10.97 27.94
C ALA A 392 -24.49 -9.55 27.39
N GLU A 393 -23.37 -8.82 27.50
CA GLU A 393 -23.23 -7.52 26.85
C GLU A 393 -23.15 -7.67 25.31
N ALA A 394 -22.44 -8.69 24.82
CA ALA A 394 -22.39 -9.00 23.39
C ALA A 394 -23.77 -9.33 22.81
N GLU A 395 -24.60 -10.05 23.56
CA GLU A 395 -25.97 -10.34 23.12
C GLU A 395 -26.83 -9.08 23.03
N LYS A 396 -26.71 -8.14 23.97
CA LYS A 396 -27.41 -6.86 23.91
C LYS A 396 -26.95 -6.03 22.70
N TRP A 397 -25.65 -5.96 22.46
CA TRP A 397 -25.11 -5.28 21.28
C TRP A 397 -25.63 -5.92 19.99
N LEU A 398 -25.59 -7.24 19.89
CA LEU A 398 -26.05 -7.97 18.71
C LEU A 398 -27.56 -7.78 18.46
N GLN A 399 -28.37 -7.70 19.51
CA GLN A 399 -29.80 -7.38 19.39
C GLN A 399 -30.01 -5.97 18.81
N ARG A 400 -29.22 -4.97 19.23
CA ARG A 400 -29.26 -3.61 18.67
C ARG A 400 -28.85 -3.61 17.19
N TYR A 401 -27.78 -4.31 16.84
CA TYR A 401 -27.36 -4.47 15.45
C TYR A 401 -28.46 -5.13 14.60
N GLN A 402 -29.03 -6.23 15.08
CA GLN A 402 -30.09 -6.93 14.35
C GLN A 402 -31.33 -6.05 14.16
N ALA A 403 -31.74 -5.30 15.18
CA ALA A 403 -32.84 -4.33 15.06
C ALA A 403 -32.55 -3.30 13.96
N ARG A 404 -31.34 -2.71 13.93
CA ARG A 404 -30.92 -1.80 12.86
C ARG A 404 -30.93 -2.48 11.49
N ALA A 405 -30.45 -3.72 11.41
CA ALA A 405 -30.34 -4.46 10.17
C ALA A 405 -31.71 -4.88 9.59
N THR A 406 -32.77 -4.99 10.42
CA THR A 406 -34.15 -5.26 9.94
C THR A 406 -34.80 -4.09 9.19
N LEU A 407 -34.22 -2.88 9.29
CA LEU A 407 -34.69 -1.72 8.54
C LEU A 407 -34.18 -1.69 7.08
N GLU A 408 -33.24 -2.57 6.74
CA GLU A 408 -32.70 -2.67 5.39
C GLU A 408 -33.66 -3.47 4.49
N PRO A 409 -33.79 -3.10 3.20
CA PRO A 409 -34.61 -3.82 2.24
C PRO A 409 -33.90 -5.08 1.71
N LEU A 410 -33.28 -5.85 2.60
CA LEU A 410 -32.51 -7.06 2.30
C LEU A 410 -32.96 -8.22 3.16
N SER A 411 -32.98 -9.42 2.60
CA SER A 411 -33.03 -10.65 3.39
C SER A 411 -31.75 -10.81 4.23
N VAL A 412 -31.80 -11.72 5.21
CA VAL A 412 -30.63 -12.04 6.03
C VAL A 412 -29.50 -12.61 5.18
N ASP A 413 -29.83 -13.49 4.23
CA ASP A 413 -28.87 -14.15 3.34
C ASP A 413 -28.19 -13.14 2.41
N GLU A 414 -28.98 -12.30 1.71
CA GLU A 414 -28.44 -11.23 0.83
C GLU A 414 -27.54 -10.26 1.60
N ARG A 415 -27.91 -9.92 2.84
CA ARG A 415 -27.09 -9.06 3.70
C ARG A 415 -25.77 -9.74 4.06
N CYS A 416 -25.81 -11.00 4.49
CA CYS A 416 -24.60 -11.74 4.88
C CYS A 416 -23.68 -11.98 3.68
N ASP A 417 -24.21 -12.27 2.49
CA ASP A 417 -23.46 -12.34 1.23
C ASP A 417 -22.76 -11.02 0.92
N GLY A 418 -23.49 -9.90 0.98
CA GLY A 418 -22.93 -8.56 0.78
C GLY A 418 -21.82 -8.23 1.78
N MET A 419 -21.97 -8.65 3.05
CA MET A 419 -20.95 -8.49 4.07
C MET A 419 -19.71 -9.36 3.78
N ARG A 420 -19.87 -10.63 3.40
CA ARG A 420 -18.75 -11.53 3.05
C ARG A 420 -17.93 -11.00 1.86
N ALA A 421 -18.57 -10.30 0.94
CA ALA A 421 -17.91 -9.68 -0.21
C ALA A 421 -17.02 -8.46 0.15
N VAL A 422 -17.18 -7.87 1.34
CA VAL A 422 -16.41 -6.69 1.78
C VAL A 422 -15.67 -6.87 3.11
N ASN A 423 -15.95 -7.95 3.84
CA ASN A 423 -15.26 -8.33 5.06
C ASN A 423 -14.29 -9.47 4.76
N PRO A 424 -12.98 -9.18 4.68
CA PRO A 424 -12.00 -10.19 4.29
C PRO A 424 -11.97 -11.32 5.33
N LYS A 425 -11.77 -12.54 4.84
CA LYS A 425 -11.43 -13.69 5.69
C LYS A 425 -9.93 -13.71 5.99
N TYR A 426 -9.12 -13.24 5.05
CA TYR A 426 -7.66 -13.24 5.12
C TYR A 426 -7.10 -11.82 5.04
N ILE A 427 -6.17 -11.51 5.94
CA ILE A 427 -5.33 -10.31 5.92
C ILE A 427 -3.88 -10.72 6.15
N LEU A 428 -2.92 -9.89 5.75
CA LEU A 428 -1.50 -10.17 5.95
C LEU A 428 -1.11 -9.84 7.41
N ARG A 429 -1.45 -10.75 8.33
CA ARG A 429 -1.07 -10.64 9.74
C ARG A 429 0.44 -10.73 9.87
N ASN A 430 1.01 -9.97 10.80
CA ASN A 430 2.46 -9.91 10.98
C ASN A 430 3.07 -11.28 11.34
N TYR A 431 2.39 -12.09 12.16
CA TYR A 431 2.88 -13.43 12.50
C TYR A 431 2.93 -14.37 11.29
N LEU A 432 1.99 -14.24 10.34
CA LEU A 432 1.98 -15.04 9.11
C LEU A 432 3.11 -14.63 8.18
N ALA A 433 3.33 -13.32 8.03
CA ALA A 433 4.47 -12.80 7.28
C ALA A 433 5.78 -13.29 7.88
N GLN A 434 5.92 -13.25 9.21
CA GLN A 434 7.11 -13.73 9.92
C GLN A 434 7.35 -15.23 9.73
N GLN A 435 6.31 -16.07 9.85
CA GLN A 435 6.43 -17.50 9.57
C GLN A 435 6.88 -17.77 8.13
N ALA A 436 6.31 -17.04 7.16
CA ALA A 436 6.68 -17.17 5.76
C ALA A 436 8.15 -16.76 5.51
N ILE A 437 8.63 -15.74 6.21
CA ILE A 437 10.04 -15.32 6.19
C ILE A 437 10.94 -16.41 6.77
N GLU A 438 10.59 -16.96 7.93
CA GLU A 438 11.39 -17.99 8.61
C GLU A 438 11.53 -19.26 7.78
N GLU A 439 10.46 -19.68 7.09
CA GLU A 439 10.52 -20.79 6.14
C GLU A 439 11.37 -20.43 4.90
N ALA A 440 11.20 -19.22 4.38
CA ALA A 440 11.91 -18.74 3.18
C ALA A 440 13.43 -18.63 3.40
N GLU A 441 13.87 -18.22 4.59
CA GLU A 441 15.29 -18.20 4.98
C GLU A 441 15.93 -19.59 5.01
N GLN A 442 15.11 -20.65 5.09
CA GLN A 442 15.54 -22.04 4.99
C GLN A 442 15.38 -22.60 3.56
N GLY A 443 15.04 -21.75 2.58
CA GLY A 443 14.82 -22.13 1.18
C GLY A 443 13.43 -22.72 0.89
N ASN A 444 12.50 -22.68 1.85
CA ASN A 444 11.12 -23.14 1.65
C ASN A 444 10.17 -21.95 1.42
N PHE A 445 9.70 -21.78 0.19
CA PHE A 445 8.80 -20.68 -0.18
C PHE A 445 7.31 -21.07 -0.23
N HIS A 446 6.94 -22.25 0.29
CA HIS A 446 5.56 -22.74 0.23
C HIS A 446 4.56 -21.81 0.91
N LEU A 447 4.85 -21.34 2.12
CA LEU A 447 3.95 -20.45 2.85
C LEU A 447 3.84 -19.07 2.19
N VAL A 448 4.92 -18.54 1.60
CA VAL A 448 4.87 -17.28 0.82
C VAL A 448 3.89 -17.41 -0.35
N ASN A 449 3.98 -18.50 -1.11
CA ASN A 449 3.07 -18.74 -2.25
C ASN A 449 1.62 -18.98 -1.80
N THR A 450 1.43 -19.67 -0.67
CA THR A 450 0.10 -19.92 -0.10
C THR A 450 -0.55 -18.63 0.40
N LEU A 451 0.22 -17.78 1.08
CA LEU A 451 -0.23 -16.45 1.51
C LEU A 451 -0.57 -15.57 0.32
N PHE A 452 0.30 -15.50 -0.69
CA PHE A 452 0.02 -14.76 -1.91
C PHE A 452 -1.34 -15.15 -2.52
N LYS A 453 -1.61 -16.45 -2.65
CA LYS A 453 -2.87 -16.96 -3.22
C LYS A 453 -4.11 -16.52 -2.43
N VAL A 454 -4.09 -16.59 -1.10
CA VAL A 454 -5.26 -16.19 -0.30
C VAL A 454 -5.40 -14.67 -0.22
N LEU A 455 -4.29 -13.93 -0.29
CA LEU A 455 -4.29 -12.46 -0.18
C LEU A 455 -4.72 -11.76 -1.47
N THR A 456 -4.58 -12.39 -2.64
CA THR A 456 -5.13 -11.86 -3.90
C THR A 456 -6.65 -12.03 -4.01
N THR A 457 -7.24 -12.92 -3.21
CA THR A 457 -8.69 -13.18 -3.15
C THR A 457 -9.15 -13.28 -1.68
N PRO A 458 -8.98 -12.21 -0.87
CA PRO A 458 -9.04 -12.30 0.59
C PRO A 458 -10.45 -12.52 1.15
N TYR A 459 -11.49 -12.36 0.33
CA TYR A 459 -12.89 -12.53 0.69
C TYR A 459 -13.38 -13.98 0.50
N ASP A 460 -12.66 -14.77 -0.30
CA ASP A 460 -13.01 -16.16 -0.62
C ASP A 460 -12.71 -17.09 0.57
N GLU A 461 -13.30 -18.29 0.54
CA GLU A 461 -13.25 -19.21 1.69
C GLU A 461 -11.93 -20.01 1.81
N HIS A 462 -11.22 -20.26 0.72
CA HIS A 462 -9.98 -21.06 0.64
C HIS A 462 -9.91 -22.24 1.65
N PRO A 463 -10.71 -23.32 1.47
CA PRO A 463 -10.86 -24.38 2.47
C PRO A 463 -9.54 -25.04 2.90
N GLU A 464 -8.60 -25.23 1.96
CA GLU A 464 -7.27 -25.80 2.22
C GLU A 464 -6.37 -24.89 3.06
N SER A 465 -6.71 -23.59 3.14
CA SER A 465 -5.96 -22.55 3.84
C SER A 465 -6.75 -21.95 5.00
N ALA A 466 -7.78 -22.64 5.51
CA ALA A 466 -8.65 -22.13 6.58
C ALA A 466 -7.87 -21.71 7.84
N ALA A 467 -6.76 -22.39 8.14
CA ALA A 467 -5.90 -22.07 9.28
C ALA A 467 -5.27 -20.67 9.21
N LEU A 468 -5.07 -20.11 8.01
CA LEU A 468 -4.49 -18.77 7.84
C LEU A 468 -5.46 -17.63 8.25
N ALA A 469 -6.73 -17.94 8.50
CA ALA A 469 -7.70 -16.98 9.03
C ALA A 469 -7.63 -16.86 10.57
N ALA A 470 -6.84 -17.72 11.24
CA ALA A 470 -6.76 -17.75 12.70
C ALA A 470 -6.17 -16.45 13.27
N PRO A 471 -6.61 -16.05 14.49
CA PRO A 471 -5.98 -14.95 15.21
C PRO A 471 -4.50 -15.29 15.50
N PRO A 472 -3.67 -14.29 15.79
CA PRO A 472 -2.28 -14.53 16.17
C PRO A 472 -2.19 -15.45 17.40
N PRO A 473 -1.22 -16.40 17.42
CA PRO A 473 -0.85 -17.08 18.64
C PRO A 473 -0.30 -16.08 19.67
N SER A 474 -0.15 -16.50 20.93
CA SER A 474 0.27 -15.60 22.02
C SER A 474 1.59 -14.86 21.76
N TRP A 475 2.54 -15.48 21.05
CA TRP A 475 3.81 -14.86 20.68
C TRP A 475 3.71 -13.89 19.49
N GLY A 476 2.67 -14.02 18.67
CA GLY A 476 2.44 -13.18 17.49
C GLY A 476 1.64 -11.92 17.78
N LYS A 477 0.96 -11.85 18.93
CA LYS A 477 0.20 -10.67 19.35
C LYS A 477 1.11 -9.46 19.50
N LYS A 478 0.68 -8.33 18.91
CA LYS A 478 1.42 -7.04 18.90
C LYS A 478 2.83 -7.14 18.31
N MET A 479 3.08 -8.13 17.45
CA MET A 479 4.37 -8.23 16.76
C MET A 479 4.58 -7.01 15.88
N GLU A 480 5.57 -6.19 16.23
CA GLU A 480 6.07 -5.12 15.39
C GLU A 480 7.15 -5.67 14.46
N ILE A 481 7.11 -5.29 13.19
CA ILE A 481 8.12 -5.73 12.25
C ILE A 481 9.05 -4.56 11.92
N SER A 482 10.33 -4.71 12.28
CA SER A 482 11.35 -3.72 11.93
C SER A 482 11.63 -3.70 10.43
N CYS A 483 11.86 -2.50 9.90
CA CYS A 483 12.33 -2.30 8.53
C CYS A 483 13.77 -2.75 8.29
N SER A 484 14.54 -3.02 9.36
CA SER A 484 15.97 -2.66 9.42
C SER A 484 16.63 -2.52 8.05
N SER A 485 16.53 -1.28 7.59
CA SER A 485 16.96 -0.77 6.29
C SER A 485 18.46 -0.66 6.23
#